data_AF-C7QZQ6-F1
#
_entry.id   AF-C7QZQ6-F1
#
_cell.length_a   1.000
_cell.length_b   1.000
_cell.length_c   1.000
_cell.angle_alpha   90.00
_cell.angle_beta   90.00
_cell.angle_gamma   90.00
#
_symmetry.space_group_name_H-M   'P 1'
#
loop_
_entity.id
_entity.type
_entity.pdbx_description
1 polymer ?
#
loop_
_entity_poly.entity_id
_entity_poly.type
_entity_poly.pdbx_seq_one_letter_code
_entity_poly.pdbx_strand_id
1 'polypeptide(L)'
;MFEVDHDTPPQTIIPLFIAIAPRDPREQAPTHDDAVDFLEPVTVDETGDALLELAIPAQLLDGADIGSPGWILARTLGTEDGAILRWAPTENTRHGHLPTMNVDDVAAHLAHELNTACHISNDPHIPSGAPQTHLEGVSVTLRSGAIIGTLESTEGPLLAATAHTPIWFSHQGTTGVVAGADPAANLEDILTTGSLTPLLALERQGQARRVTIARRGQIMAVHEFGPRWIDVDPRGIDDYALPGEEFDTVDLVFDYYEPPQADADDFATHYELTTEQHNQLTAILDAETPDDPFTGIVRILGLPDEAAEVAEGWRDPHDLPAAELFHPKRLGAALWDSLTTLPTENTVNARMHRAWITRPPMFFALNTLETALIGIWTARQARRGHTGRTLLGAALIAVNIADMVTPSSWRDRRLRSTHLTDPQ
;
A
#
# COMPACT_ATOMS: atom_id res chain seq x y z
N MET A 1 -15.98 -24.76 3.09
CA MET A 1 -17.03 -24.32 2.15
C MET A 1 -18.27 -24.18 3.02
N PHE A 2 -18.52 -22.96 3.49
CA PHE A 2 -19.49 -22.69 4.54
C PHE A 2 -20.83 -22.35 3.91
N GLU A 3 -21.91 -22.94 4.43
CA GLU A 3 -23.26 -22.39 4.25
C GLU A 3 -23.35 -21.18 5.18
N VAL A 4 -23.03 -20.00 4.65
CA VAL A 4 -23.59 -18.75 5.15
C VAL A 4 -25.10 -18.93 5.06
N ASP A 5 -25.82 -18.84 6.17
CA ASP A 5 -27.28 -18.92 6.16
C ASP A 5 -27.81 -17.89 5.14
N HIS A 6 -28.37 -18.38 4.03
CA HIS A 6 -28.63 -17.61 2.81
C HIS A 6 -29.68 -16.51 2.98
N ASP A 7 -30.27 -16.40 4.17
CA ASP A 7 -31.29 -15.42 4.53
C ASP A 7 -30.74 -14.22 5.33
N THR A 8 -29.46 -14.22 5.72
CA THR A 8 -28.84 -13.04 6.35
C THR A 8 -28.45 -12.04 5.26
N PRO A 9 -28.87 -10.75 5.33
CA PRO A 9 -28.47 -9.77 4.35
C PRO A 9 -26.94 -9.67 4.26
N PRO A 10 -26.36 -9.42 3.07
CA PRO A 10 -24.93 -9.28 2.92
C PRO A 10 -24.40 -8.20 3.87
N GLN A 11 -23.44 -8.58 4.70
CA GLN A 11 -22.79 -7.70 5.66
C GLN A 11 -21.56 -7.08 5.02
N THR A 12 -21.27 -5.83 5.35
CA THR A 12 -20.08 -5.09 4.90
C THR A 12 -19.46 -4.35 6.07
N ILE A 13 -18.16 -4.08 5.99
CA ILE A 13 -17.54 -3.07 6.86
C ILE A 13 -18.17 -1.72 6.52
N ILE A 14 -18.53 -0.99 7.57
CA ILE A 14 -18.79 0.44 7.51
C ILE A 14 -17.65 1.17 8.24
N PRO A 15 -16.80 1.93 7.53
CA PRO A 15 -15.89 2.86 8.18
C PRO A 15 -16.70 4.06 8.70
N LEU A 16 -16.45 4.44 9.94
CA LEU A 16 -17.07 5.55 10.64
C LEU A 16 -15.98 6.54 11.09
N PHE A 17 -16.16 7.79 10.72
CA PHE A 17 -15.33 8.91 11.15
C PHE A 17 -16.11 9.70 12.17
N ILE A 18 -15.73 9.55 13.44
CA ILE A 18 -16.43 10.15 14.57
C ILE A 18 -15.69 11.44 14.95
N ALA A 19 -16.23 12.57 14.50
CA ALA A 19 -15.77 13.88 14.96
C ALA A 19 -16.33 14.11 16.35
N ILE A 20 -15.45 14.31 17.33
CA ILE A 20 -15.86 14.67 18.68
C ILE A 20 -15.41 16.08 18.95
N ALA A 21 -16.38 17.00 19.09
CA ALA A 21 -16.05 18.33 19.55
C ALA A 21 -15.44 18.23 20.98
N PRO A 22 -14.44 19.05 21.32
CA PRO A 22 -13.99 19.14 22.69
C PRO A 22 -15.16 19.64 23.55
N ARG A 23 -15.36 19.00 24.73
CA ARG A 23 -16.41 19.37 25.71
C ARG A 23 -16.31 20.85 26.12
N ASP A 24 -15.11 21.45 26.02
CA ASP A 24 -14.85 22.91 26.08
C ASP A 24 -13.84 23.31 24.97
N PRO A 25 -14.12 24.26 24.07
CA PRO A 25 -13.26 24.63 22.92
C PRO A 25 -11.92 25.34 23.27
N ARG A 26 -11.40 25.21 24.49
CA ARG A 26 -10.20 25.93 24.95
C ARG A 26 -8.96 25.04 24.90
N GLU A 27 -7.92 25.49 24.21
CA GLU A 27 -6.63 24.79 24.09
C GLU A 27 -5.78 24.77 25.38
N GLN A 28 -6.15 25.55 26.41
CA GLN A 28 -5.44 25.62 27.70
C GLN A 28 -6.44 25.76 28.86
N ALA A 29 -6.10 25.18 30.02
CA ALA A 29 -6.89 25.29 31.24
C ALA A 29 -7.10 26.78 31.62
N PRO A 30 -8.31 27.18 32.03
CA PRO A 30 -8.60 28.58 32.34
C PRO A 30 -7.78 29.06 33.54
N THR A 31 -7.26 30.28 33.45
CA THR A 31 -6.62 30.97 34.58
C THR A 31 -7.71 31.55 35.48
N HIS A 32 -7.55 31.31 36.79
CA HIS A 32 -8.50 31.64 37.86
C HIS A 32 -9.16 33.02 37.70
N ASP A 33 -10.43 33.04 37.29
CA ASP A 33 -11.50 33.87 37.87
C ASP A 33 -12.87 33.65 37.17
N ASP A 34 -12.93 32.92 36.05
CA ASP A 34 -14.17 32.40 35.42
C ASP A 34 -14.08 30.87 35.20
N ALA A 35 -13.94 30.11 36.28
CA ALA A 35 -13.77 28.65 36.24
C ALA A 35 -15.09 27.95 35.89
N VAL A 36 -15.37 27.84 34.59
CA VAL A 36 -16.03 26.62 34.09
C VAL A 36 -14.99 25.51 34.23
N ASP A 37 -15.38 24.38 34.83
CA ASP A 37 -14.48 23.24 34.99
C ASP A 37 -13.91 22.86 33.62
N PHE A 38 -12.57 22.81 33.51
CA PHE A 38 -11.92 22.28 32.33
C PHE A 38 -12.32 20.81 32.20
N LEU A 39 -13.11 20.49 31.19
CA LEU A 39 -13.52 19.11 30.90
C LEU A 39 -12.52 18.50 29.93
N GLU A 40 -12.02 17.32 30.27
CA GLU A 40 -11.09 16.59 29.43
C GLU A 40 -11.75 16.24 28.07
N PRO A 41 -10.98 16.24 26.98
CA PRO A 41 -11.45 15.75 25.68
C PRO A 41 -11.96 14.33 25.80
N VAL A 42 -12.91 13.96 24.93
CA VAL A 42 -13.43 12.61 24.91
C VAL A 42 -12.36 11.62 24.47
N THR A 43 -12.19 10.54 25.23
CA THR A 43 -11.21 9.50 24.92
C THR A 43 -11.79 8.40 24.03
N VAL A 44 -10.90 7.60 23.44
CA VAL A 44 -11.28 6.39 22.72
C VAL A 44 -12.02 5.41 23.61
N ASP A 45 -11.59 5.27 24.87
CA ASP A 45 -12.22 4.39 25.86
C ASP A 45 -13.66 4.84 26.16
N GLU A 46 -13.90 6.13 26.42
CA GLU A 46 -15.25 6.65 26.66
C GLU A 46 -16.16 6.41 25.45
N THR A 47 -15.64 6.58 24.23
CA THR A 47 -16.38 6.28 22.99
C THR A 47 -16.66 4.78 22.85
N GLY A 48 -15.71 3.94 23.25
CA GLY A 48 -15.87 2.49 23.32
C GLY A 48 -16.99 2.08 24.26
N ASP A 49 -16.99 2.63 25.48
CA ASP A 49 -18.05 2.38 26.48
C ASP A 49 -19.43 2.77 25.94
N ALA A 50 -19.56 3.93 25.30
CA ALA A 50 -20.83 4.35 24.70
C ALA A 50 -21.30 3.44 23.54
N LEU A 51 -20.36 2.88 22.76
CA LEU A 51 -20.70 1.87 21.73
C LEU A 51 -21.05 0.51 22.34
N LEU A 52 -20.42 0.13 23.46
CA LEU A 52 -20.79 -1.06 24.24
C LEU A 52 -22.23 -0.96 24.76
N GLU A 53 -22.66 0.21 25.25
CA GLU A 53 -24.05 0.43 25.69
C GLU A 53 -25.06 0.24 24.54
N LEU A 54 -24.67 0.61 23.31
CA LEU A 54 -25.45 0.31 22.12
C LEU A 54 -25.33 -1.14 21.66
N ALA A 55 -24.45 -1.93 22.27
CA ALA A 55 -24.06 -3.26 21.85
C ALA A 55 -23.54 -3.29 20.39
N ILE A 56 -22.83 -2.26 19.95
CA ILE A 56 -22.24 -2.20 18.61
C ILE A 56 -20.81 -2.78 18.69
N PRO A 57 -20.51 -3.90 18.01
CA PRO A 57 -19.15 -4.39 17.91
C PRO A 57 -18.35 -3.44 17.01
N ALA A 58 -17.22 -2.95 17.50
CA ALA A 58 -16.41 -2.00 16.77
C ALA A 58 -14.94 -2.17 17.07
N GLN A 59 -14.12 -1.58 16.22
CA GLN A 59 -12.73 -1.31 16.52
C GLN A 59 -12.49 0.18 16.42
N LEU A 60 -11.81 0.72 17.43
CA LEU A 60 -11.57 2.15 17.56
C LEU A 60 -10.10 2.49 17.48
N LEU A 61 -9.79 3.65 16.91
CA LEU A 61 -8.45 4.20 16.83
C LEU A 61 -8.50 5.69 17.14
N ASP A 62 -7.57 6.16 17.96
CA ASP A 62 -7.41 7.61 18.16
C ASP A 62 -6.92 8.22 16.85
N GLY A 63 -7.66 9.21 16.35
CA GLY A 63 -7.25 9.97 15.18
C GLY A 63 -5.91 10.64 15.37
N ALA A 64 -5.52 11.00 16.60
CA ALA A 64 -4.20 11.57 16.90
C ALA A 64 -3.06 10.63 16.46
N ASP A 65 -3.22 9.31 16.59
CA ASP A 65 -2.20 8.33 16.20
C ASP A 65 -1.98 8.27 14.67
N ILE A 66 -2.94 8.75 13.90
CA ILE A 66 -2.85 8.83 12.44
C ILE A 66 -2.83 10.28 11.91
N GLY A 67 -2.53 11.26 12.78
CA GLY A 67 -2.36 12.67 12.40
C GLY A 67 -3.66 13.49 12.31
N SER A 68 -4.77 12.97 12.83
CA SER A 68 -6.11 13.58 12.88
C SER A 68 -6.58 13.85 14.32
N PRO A 69 -5.91 14.70 15.11
CA PRO A 69 -6.33 14.96 16.48
C PRO A 69 -7.79 15.48 16.53
N GLY A 70 -8.57 14.99 17.48
CA GLY A 70 -9.99 15.33 17.66
C GLY A 70 -10.98 14.47 16.86
N TRP A 71 -10.48 13.45 16.16
CA TRP A 71 -11.28 12.43 15.51
C TRP A 71 -11.05 11.08 16.16
N ILE A 72 -12.07 10.25 16.17
CA ILE A 72 -11.96 8.82 16.43
C ILE A 72 -12.35 8.10 15.16
N LEU A 73 -11.49 7.19 14.71
CA LEU A 73 -11.82 6.30 13.63
C LEU A 73 -12.43 5.05 14.23
N ALA A 74 -13.60 4.69 13.74
CA ALA A 74 -14.29 3.47 14.12
C ALA A 74 -14.55 2.64 12.87
N ARG A 75 -14.46 1.32 13.00
CA ARG A 75 -14.95 0.40 11.97
C ARG A 75 -15.90 -0.61 12.62
N THR A 76 -17.05 -0.82 11.99
CA THR A 76 -18.09 -1.73 12.48
C THR A 76 -18.73 -2.46 11.31
N LEU A 77 -19.52 -3.50 11.61
CA LEU A 77 -20.31 -4.19 10.60
C LEU A 77 -21.65 -3.50 10.39
N GLY A 78 -22.09 -3.51 9.14
CA GLY A 78 -23.39 -3.02 8.75
C GLY A 78 -23.94 -3.72 7.53
N THR A 79 -25.10 -3.25 7.09
CA THR A 79 -25.73 -3.69 5.83
C THR A 79 -25.22 -2.85 4.66
N GLU A 80 -25.44 -3.32 3.43
CA GLU A 80 -25.14 -2.55 2.20
C GLU A 80 -25.79 -1.16 2.17
N ASP A 81 -26.92 -0.98 2.87
CA ASP A 81 -27.64 0.29 2.98
C ASP A 81 -27.03 1.26 4.02
N GLY A 82 -25.95 0.85 4.70
CA GLY A 82 -25.24 1.68 5.66
C GLY A 82 -25.81 1.64 7.10
N ALA A 83 -26.70 0.71 7.41
CA ALA A 83 -27.23 0.53 8.76
C ALA A 83 -26.28 -0.32 9.61
N ILE A 84 -25.99 0.11 10.83
CA ILE A 84 -25.01 -0.52 11.73
C ILE A 84 -25.66 -1.72 12.45
N LEU A 85 -24.94 -2.84 12.47
CA LEU A 85 -25.34 -4.04 13.20
C LEU A 85 -25.11 -3.87 14.70
N ARG A 86 -25.99 -4.47 15.50
CA ARG A 86 -25.95 -4.46 16.96
C ARG A 86 -26.06 -5.88 17.49
N TRP A 87 -25.35 -6.22 18.55
CA TRP A 87 -25.27 -7.56 19.10
C TRP A 87 -26.21 -7.75 20.29
N ALA A 88 -26.86 -8.92 20.39
CA ALA A 88 -27.79 -9.24 21.47
C ALA A 88 -27.43 -10.60 22.09
N PRO A 89 -26.45 -10.67 23.02
CA PRO A 89 -26.00 -11.96 23.56
C PRO A 89 -27.10 -12.70 24.33
N THR A 90 -28.10 -11.98 24.87
CA THR A 90 -29.16 -12.54 25.72
C THR A 90 -30.52 -12.65 25.04
N GLU A 91 -30.73 -12.03 23.88
CA GLU A 91 -32.01 -12.08 23.18
C GLU A 91 -31.97 -13.19 22.12
N ASN A 92 -32.85 -14.17 22.31
CA ASN A 92 -33.01 -15.36 21.48
C ASN A 92 -33.64 -15.00 20.11
N THR A 93 -33.10 -14.00 19.42
CA THR A 93 -33.41 -13.70 18.03
C THR A 93 -32.74 -14.79 17.19
N ARG A 94 -33.41 -15.24 16.12
CA ARG A 94 -32.99 -16.36 15.27
C ARG A 94 -31.59 -16.17 14.63
N HIS A 95 -30.96 -15.01 14.84
CA HIS A 95 -29.73 -14.55 14.22
C HIS A 95 -28.77 -13.79 15.18
N GLY A 96 -29.02 -13.79 16.50
CA GLY A 96 -28.09 -13.23 17.51
C GLY A 96 -27.88 -11.71 17.52
N HIS A 97 -28.57 -10.93 16.68
CA HIS A 97 -28.42 -9.47 16.58
C HIS A 97 -29.68 -8.72 17.05
N LEU A 98 -29.46 -7.50 17.57
CA LEU A 98 -30.49 -6.48 17.80
C LEU A 98 -30.89 -5.82 16.46
N PRO A 99 -32.04 -5.13 16.39
CA PRO A 99 -32.38 -4.32 15.22
C PRO A 99 -31.25 -3.35 14.85
N THR A 100 -30.98 -3.22 13.56
CA THR A 100 -29.94 -2.31 13.04
C THR A 100 -30.27 -0.86 13.37
N MET A 101 -29.23 -0.04 13.44
CA MET A 101 -29.33 1.38 13.82
C MET A 101 -28.72 2.26 12.74
N ASN A 102 -29.36 3.38 12.41
CA ASN A 102 -28.79 4.29 11.43
C ASN A 102 -27.63 5.08 12.03
N VAL A 103 -26.70 5.51 11.17
CA VAL A 103 -25.54 6.32 11.57
C VAL A 103 -25.94 7.57 12.35
N ASP A 104 -27.01 8.25 11.94
CA ASP A 104 -27.52 9.45 12.62
C ASP A 104 -28.03 9.15 14.04
N ASP A 105 -28.66 7.99 14.25
CA ASP A 105 -29.17 7.58 15.55
C ASP A 105 -27.99 7.24 16.49
N VAL A 106 -26.96 6.58 15.97
CA VAL A 106 -25.71 6.33 16.71
C VAL A 106 -25.02 7.65 17.07
N ALA A 107 -24.91 8.59 16.12
CA ALA A 107 -24.33 9.90 16.37
C ALA A 107 -25.09 10.68 17.46
N ALA A 108 -26.42 10.64 17.43
CA ALA A 108 -27.26 11.28 18.45
C ALA A 108 -27.08 10.64 19.84
N HIS A 109 -26.94 9.32 19.91
CA HIS A 109 -26.67 8.63 21.17
C HIS A 109 -25.27 8.94 21.71
N LEU A 110 -24.23 8.84 20.88
CA LEU A 110 -22.87 9.22 21.26
C LEU A 110 -22.79 10.69 21.72
N ALA A 111 -23.48 11.60 21.02
CA ALA A 111 -23.54 13.00 21.44
C ALA A 111 -24.17 13.17 22.84
N HIS A 112 -25.18 12.36 23.15
CA HIS A 112 -25.85 12.39 24.44
C HIS A 112 -24.96 11.82 25.55
N GLU A 113 -24.47 10.59 25.40
CA GLU A 113 -23.69 9.89 26.43
C GLU A 113 -22.34 10.56 26.68
N LEU A 114 -21.65 10.98 25.61
CA LEU A 114 -20.35 11.64 25.72
C LEU A 114 -20.47 13.13 26.08
N ASN A 115 -21.71 13.64 26.17
CA ASN A 115 -22.03 15.04 26.44
C ASN A 115 -21.25 16.01 25.54
N THR A 116 -21.27 15.76 24.23
CA THR A 116 -20.52 16.51 23.23
C THR A 116 -21.24 16.55 21.89
N ALA A 117 -20.85 17.46 20.99
CA ALA A 117 -21.29 17.38 19.61
C ALA A 117 -20.54 16.23 18.91
N CYS A 118 -21.29 15.22 18.49
CA CYS A 118 -20.79 14.11 17.71
C CYS A 118 -21.27 14.23 16.26
N HIS A 119 -20.35 14.07 15.32
CA HIS A 119 -20.68 13.94 13.90
C HIS A 119 -20.04 12.67 13.37
N ILE A 120 -20.86 11.78 12.82
CA ILE A 120 -20.37 10.55 12.19
C ILE A 120 -20.50 10.70 10.67
N SER A 121 -19.39 10.46 9.98
CA SER A 121 -19.35 10.38 8.52
C SER A 121 -18.91 8.98 8.10
N ASN A 122 -19.48 8.48 7.00
CA ASN A 122 -18.96 7.28 6.33
C ASN A 122 -17.96 7.64 5.22
N ASP A 123 -17.76 8.94 4.97
CA ASP A 123 -16.79 9.46 4.01
C ASP A 123 -15.44 9.71 4.71
N PRO A 124 -14.32 9.16 4.19
CA PRO A 124 -12.98 9.35 4.74
C PRO A 124 -12.43 10.78 4.69
N HIS A 125 -13.13 11.73 4.06
CA HIS A 125 -12.69 13.13 4.04
C HIS A 125 -13.02 13.83 5.36
N ILE A 126 -11.99 14.02 6.19
CA ILE A 126 -12.07 14.81 7.42
C ILE A 126 -12.39 16.29 7.06
N PRO A 127 -13.56 16.84 7.46
CA PRO A 127 -13.90 18.23 7.22
C PRO A 127 -13.00 19.17 8.04
N SER A 128 -11.94 19.70 7.43
CA SER A 128 -11.13 20.76 8.02
C SER A 128 -11.76 22.13 7.77
N GLY A 129 -12.09 22.86 8.85
CA GLY A 129 -12.71 24.19 8.80
C GLY A 129 -11.74 25.37 8.59
N ALA A 130 -10.45 25.12 8.39
CA ALA A 130 -9.45 26.17 8.14
C ALA A 130 -9.20 26.35 6.63
N PRO A 131 -9.04 27.58 6.11
CA PRO A 131 -8.69 27.81 4.72
C PRO A 131 -7.41 27.05 4.37
N GLN A 132 -7.55 26.11 3.42
CA GLN A 132 -6.58 25.13 2.94
C GLN A 132 -5.28 25.76 2.43
N THR A 133 -4.43 26.23 3.33
CA THR A 133 -3.07 26.67 3.00
C THR A 133 -2.00 25.98 3.84
N HIS A 134 -2.37 25.23 4.90
CA HIS A 134 -1.41 24.53 5.76
C HIS A 134 -1.90 23.20 6.36
N LEU A 135 -2.93 22.56 5.80
CA LEU A 135 -3.35 21.19 6.16
C LEU A 135 -3.42 20.33 4.89
N GLU A 136 -2.26 20.13 4.27
CA GLU A 136 -1.99 18.91 3.52
C GLU A 136 -1.76 17.79 4.54
N GLY A 137 -2.49 16.68 4.42
CA GLY A 137 -2.36 15.54 5.31
C GLY A 137 -3.42 15.51 6.41
N VAL A 138 -4.63 15.10 6.04
CA VAL A 138 -5.07 13.72 6.29
C VAL A 138 -6.03 13.35 5.17
N SER A 139 -5.51 12.64 4.18
CA SER A 139 -6.33 11.64 3.51
C SER A 139 -6.02 10.32 4.19
N VAL A 140 -7.03 9.50 4.41
CA VAL A 140 -6.87 8.08 4.80
C VAL A 140 -6.31 7.26 3.60
N THR A 141 -5.65 7.94 2.66
CA THR A 141 -5.10 7.45 1.39
C THR A 141 -3.76 8.11 1.06
N LEU A 142 -2.95 8.44 2.06
CA LEU A 142 -1.56 8.89 1.87
C LEU A 142 -0.61 7.75 2.27
N ARG A 143 -0.26 6.92 1.29
CA ARG A 143 0.76 5.87 1.44
C ARG A 143 2.11 6.42 1.03
N SER A 144 2.78 7.11 1.96
CA SER A 144 4.20 7.39 1.76
C SER A 144 4.90 6.04 1.76
N GLY A 145 5.51 5.65 0.65
CA GLY A 145 6.11 4.33 0.59
C GLY A 145 7.21 4.16 -0.44
N ALA A 146 8.09 3.21 -0.14
CA ALA A 146 9.18 2.79 -1.00
C ALA A 146 8.99 1.32 -1.37
N ILE A 147 9.23 0.98 -2.64
CA ILE A 147 9.31 -0.40 -3.11
C ILE A 147 10.76 -0.73 -3.38
N ILE A 148 11.21 -1.85 -2.83
CA ILE A 148 12.59 -2.31 -2.87
C ILE A 148 12.59 -3.72 -3.43
N GLY A 149 13.53 -4.00 -4.33
CA GLY A 149 13.76 -5.37 -4.75
C GLY A 149 14.79 -5.46 -5.85
N THR A 150 14.91 -6.65 -6.42
CA THR A 150 15.77 -6.85 -7.59
C THR A 150 15.08 -6.30 -8.83
N LEU A 151 15.39 -5.05 -9.17
CA LEU A 151 14.88 -4.32 -10.31
C LEU A 151 16.05 -3.95 -11.22
N GLU A 152 15.88 -4.04 -12.54
CA GLU A 152 16.92 -3.63 -13.48
C GLU A 152 16.93 -2.10 -13.65
N SER A 153 18.09 -1.50 -13.85
CA SER A 153 18.21 -0.03 -14.05
C SER A 153 17.41 0.50 -15.25
N THR A 154 16.98 -0.37 -16.15
CA THR A 154 16.18 -0.06 -17.34
C THR A 154 14.67 -0.06 -17.07
N GLU A 155 14.21 -0.50 -15.90
CA GLU A 155 12.78 -0.69 -15.62
C GLU A 155 12.06 0.60 -15.23
N GLY A 156 12.77 1.65 -14.82
CA GLY A 156 12.20 2.94 -14.38
C GLY A 156 11.05 3.48 -15.25
N PRO A 157 11.19 3.57 -16.59
CA PRO A 157 10.11 4.02 -17.46
C PRO A 157 8.86 3.13 -17.43
N LEU A 158 9.04 1.80 -17.35
CA LEU A 158 7.95 0.83 -17.28
C LEU A 158 7.25 0.90 -15.93
N LEU A 159 8.00 1.01 -14.84
CA LEU A 159 7.47 1.15 -13.49
C LEU A 159 6.62 2.42 -13.36
N ALA A 160 7.08 3.56 -13.91
CA ALA A 160 6.31 4.81 -13.93
C ALA A 160 5.03 4.68 -14.77
N ALA A 161 5.10 3.96 -15.91
CA ALA A 161 3.94 3.72 -16.75
C ALA A 161 2.90 2.82 -16.08
N THR A 162 3.34 1.83 -15.31
CA THR A 162 2.47 0.94 -14.52
C THR A 162 1.82 1.68 -13.37
N ALA A 163 2.57 2.44 -12.58
CA ALA A 163 2.03 3.18 -11.44
C ALA A 163 1.10 4.35 -11.84
N HIS A 164 1.08 4.70 -13.13
CA HIS A 164 0.32 5.83 -13.66
C HIS A 164 0.61 7.18 -12.99
N THR A 165 1.76 7.28 -12.31
CA THR A 165 2.19 8.45 -11.53
C THR A 165 3.70 8.66 -11.69
N PRO A 166 4.24 9.88 -11.52
CA PRO A 166 5.68 10.08 -11.55
C PRO A 166 6.36 9.40 -10.35
N ILE A 167 7.49 8.76 -10.61
CA ILE A 167 8.26 8.04 -9.59
C ILE A 167 9.73 8.48 -9.60
N TRP A 168 10.33 8.51 -8.43
CA TRP A 168 11.77 8.50 -8.26
C TRP A 168 12.25 7.04 -8.28
N PHE A 169 13.21 6.76 -9.15
CA PHE A 169 13.83 5.45 -9.23
C PHE A 169 15.33 5.60 -9.03
N SER A 170 15.84 4.91 -8.01
CA SER A 170 17.26 4.80 -7.71
C SER A 170 17.67 3.34 -7.87
N HIS A 171 18.78 3.10 -8.54
CA HIS A 171 19.27 1.75 -8.79
C HIS A 171 20.73 1.62 -8.32
N GLN A 172 20.97 0.67 -7.41
CA GLN A 172 22.28 0.38 -6.83
C GLN A 172 22.60 -1.11 -6.93
N GLY A 173 23.63 -1.45 -7.72
CA GLY A 173 24.08 -2.83 -7.88
C GLY A 173 23.05 -3.70 -8.60
N THR A 174 22.27 -4.48 -7.86
CA THR A 174 21.16 -5.30 -8.36
C THR A 174 19.83 -4.92 -7.72
N THR A 175 19.81 -3.87 -6.90
CA THR A 175 18.65 -3.47 -6.13
C THR A 175 18.14 -2.13 -6.65
N GLY A 176 16.85 -2.06 -6.92
CA GLY A 176 16.15 -0.81 -7.20
C GLY A 176 15.32 -0.38 -6.01
N VAL A 177 15.26 0.93 -5.81
CA VAL A 177 14.37 1.62 -4.87
C VAL A 177 13.47 2.52 -5.69
N VAL A 178 12.16 2.34 -5.54
CA VAL A 178 11.13 3.14 -6.19
C VAL A 178 10.34 3.87 -5.13
N ALA A 179 10.15 5.17 -5.31
CA ALA A 179 9.28 5.97 -4.46
C ALA A 179 8.42 6.89 -5.33
N GLY A 180 7.24 7.25 -4.84
CA GLY A 180 6.39 8.25 -5.49
C GLY A 180 7.09 9.62 -5.55
N ALA A 181 6.89 10.36 -6.63
CA ALA A 181 7.24 11.79 -6.62
C ALA A 181 6.26 12.60 -5.76
N ASP A 182 5.02 12.11 -5.66
CA ASP A 182 4.01 12.56 -4.71
C ASP A 182 3.97 11.57 -3.53
N PRO A 183 4.08 12.02 -2.27
CA PRO A 183 3.93 11.17 -1.08
C PRO A 183 2.60 10.42 -1.01
N ALA A 184 1.57 10.89 -1.74
CA ALA A 184 0.26 10.22 -1.84
C ALA A 184 0.19 9.18 -2.98
N ALA A 185 1.27 8.98 -3.75
CA ALA A 185 1.26 8.09 -4.89
C ALA A 185 0.97 6.64 -4.47
N ASN A 186 -0.04 6.02 -5.09
CA ASN A 186 -0.27 4.60 -4.94
C ASN A 186 0.75 3.81 -5.78
N LEU A 187 1.58 3.00 -5.12
CA LEU A 187 2.59 2.15 -5.77
C LEU A 187 2.19 0.67 -5.81
N GLU A 188 0.99 0.31 -5.37
CA GLU A 188 0.49 -1.08 -5.34
C GLU A 188 0.53 -1.77 -6.71
N ASP A 189 0.27 -1.01 -7.78
CA ASP A 189 0.37 -1.51 -9.16
C ASP A 189 1.79 -1.95 -9.50
N ILE A 190 2.83 -1.29 -8.97
CA ILE A 190 4.22 -1.72 -9.13
C ILE A 190 4.46 -3.04 -8.39
N LEU A 191 4.00 -3.13 -7.15
CA LEU A 191 4.17 -4.32 -6.32
C LEU A 191 3.58 -5.58 -6.98
N THR A 192 2.51 -5.39 -7.76
CA THR A 192 1.78 -6.47 -8.43
C THR A 192 2.19 -6.71 -9.91
N THR A 193 3.22 -6.03 -10.44
CA THR A 193 3.68 -6.15 -11.85
C THR A 193 4.17 -7.53 -12.31
N GLY A 194 4.24 -8.53 -11.42
CA GLY A 194 4.63 -9.90 -11.81
C GLY A 194 6.11 -10.22 -11.66
N SER A 195 6.87 -9.43 -10.89
CA SER A 195 8.31 -9.67 -10.67
C SER A 195 8.60 -11.11 -10.22
N LEU A 196 9.64 -11.73 -10.79
CA LEU A 196 10.03 -13.10 -10.44
C LEU A 196 10.77 -13.19 -9.11
N THR A 197 11.36 -12.08 -8.68
CA THR A 197 12.02 -11.86 -7.39
C THR A 197 11.03 -11.21 -6.42
N PRO A 198 11.19 -11.42 -5.10
CA PRO A 198 10.36 -10.73 -4.12
C PRO A 198 10.60 -9.21 -4.21
N LEU A 199 9.50 -8.47 -4.15
CA LEU A 199 9.47 -7.03 -3.92
C LEU A 199 8.99 -6.79 -2.50
N LEU A 200 9.66 -5.90 -1.79
CA LEU A 200 9.29 -5.42 -0.47
C LEU A 200 8.69 -4.02 -0.63
N ALA A 201 7.44 -3.82 -0.27
CA ALA A 201 6.83 -2.51 -0.11
C ALA A 201 6.85 -2.11 1.35
N LEU A 202 7.31 -0.89 1.62
CA LEU A 202 7.27 -0.24 2.91
C LEU A 202 6.30 0.93 2.78
N GLU A 203 5.23 0.93 3.58
CA GLU A 203 4.16 1.91 3.50
C GLU A 203 3.93 2.53 4.87
N ARG A 204 4.04 3.86 4.97
CA ARG A 204 3.79 4.62 6.19
C ARG A 204 2.55 5.47 6.02
N GLN A 205 1.72 5.47 7.07
CA GLN A 205 0.57 6.35 7.23
C GLN A 205 0.49 6.83 8.69
N GLY A 206 0.96 8.06 8.96
CA GLY A 206 1.04 8.56 10.33
C GLY A 206 2.00 7.73 11.20
N GLN A 207 1.48 7.09 12.25
CA GLN A 207 2.20 6.10 13.06
C GLN A 207 1.98 4.64 12.61
N ALA A 208 1.10 4.38 11.65
CA ALA A 208 0.98 3.05 11.06
C ALA A 208 2.12 2.82 10.06
N ARG A 209 2.73 1.64 10.13
CA ARG A 209 3.71 1.13 9.19
C ARG A 209 3.23 -0.21 8.66
N ARG A 210 3.37 -0.45 7.37
CA ARG A 210 3.03 -1.71 6.74
C ARG A 210 4.19 -2.18 5.89
N VAL A 211 4.51 -3.46 6.04
CA VAL A 211 5.49 -4.16 5.22
C VAL A 211 4.75 -5.20 4.41
N THR A 212 4.89 -5.15 3.10
CA THR A 212 4.28 -6.14 2.20
C THR A 212 5.36 -6.80 1.35
N ILE A 213 5.36 -8.14 1.30
CA ILE A 213 6.16 -8.90 0.35
C ILE A 213 5.23 -9.35 -0.78
N ALA A 214 5.61 -9.06 -2.02
CA ALA A 214 4.94 -9.61 -3.19
C ALA A 214 5.91 -10.28 -4.14
N ARG A 215 5.41 -11.30 -4.83
CA ARG A 215 6.16 -12.04 -5.84
C ARG A 215 5.19 -12.56 -6.89
N ARG A 216 5.59 -12.48 -8.16
CA ARG A 216 4.78 -12.92 -9.32
C ARG A 216 3.38 -12.29 -9.35
N GLY A 217 3.28 -11.05 -8.89
CA GLY A 217 2.01 -10.30 -8.85
C GLY A 217 1.06 -10.77 -7.77
N GLN A 218 1.54 -11.56 -6.80
CA GLN A 218 0.77 -12.03 -5.66
C GLN A 218 1.41 -11.50 -4.38
N ILE A 219 0.57 -11.03 -3.46
CA ILE A 219 0.99 -10.72 -2.09
C ILE A 219 1.27 -12.05 -1.38
N MET A 220 2.47 -12.17 -0.83
CA MET A 220 2.93 -13.37 -0.12
C MET A 220 2.75 -13.20 1.38
N ALA A 221 3.09 -12.02 1.89
CA ALA A 221 3.07 -11.71 3.31
C ALA A 221 2.80 -10.22 3.51
N VAL A 222 2.07 -9.88 4.57
CA VAL A 222 1.83 -8.50 5.01
C VAL A 222 2.01 -8.49 6.52
N HIS A 223 2.66 -7.46 7.03
CA HIS A 223 2.75 -7.19 8.45
C HIS A 223 2.51 -5.71 8.70
N GLU A 224 1.67 -5.40 9.69
CA GLU A 224 1.33 -4.02 10.05
C GLU A 224 1.79 -3.75 11.48
N PHE A 225 2.60 -2.70 11.63
CA PHE A 225 2.96 -2.08 12.90
C PHE A 225 2.14 -0.80 13.07
N GLY A 226 1.91 -0.39 14.31
CA GLY A 226 1.30 0.91 14.57
C GLY A 226 0.32 0.88 15.73
N PRO A 227 -0.47 1.95 15.86
CA PRO A 227 -1.43 2.07 16.94
C PRO A 227 -2.43 0.91 16.87
N ARG A 228 -2.62 0.24 18.02
CA ARG A 228 -3.53 -0.88 18.11
C ARG A 228 -4.96 -0.36 18.07
N TRP A 229 -5.77 -0.98 17.24
CA TRP A 229 -7.21 -0.82 17.31
C TRP A 229 -7.68 -1.34 18.67
N ILE A 230 -8.51 -0.56 19.35
CA ILE A 230 -9.16 -0.95 20.59
C ILE A 230 -10.44 -1.69 20.23
N ASP A 231 -10.52 -2.94 20.66
CA ASP A 231 -11.68 -3.79 20.44
C ASP A 231 -12.83 -3.40 21.37
N VAL A 232 -13.98 -3.14 20.77
CA VAL A 232 -15.26 -2.95 21.46
C VAL A 232 -16.04 -4.25 21.30
N ASP A 233 -15.92 -5.13 22.29
CA ASP A 233 -16.59 -6.43 22.30
C ASP A 233 -17.82 -6.41 23.22
N PRO A 234 -19.05 -6.29 22.66
CA PRO A 234 -20.28 -6.29 23.46
C PRO A 234 -20.57 -7.63 24.15
N ARG A 235 -19.82 -8.71 23.87
CA ARG A 235 -19.92 -9.98 24.59
C ARG A 235 -19.37 -9.90 26.02
N GLY A 236 -18.45 -8.96 26.29
CA GLY A 236 -17.81 -8.79 27.60
C GLY A 236 -18.70 -8.15 28.67
N ILE A 237 -19.92 -7.72 28.32
CA ILE A 237 -20.84 -7.00 29.21
C ILE A 237 -21.43 -7.93 30.30
N ASP A 238 -21.38 -9.25 30.09
CA ASP A 238 -21.83 -10.23 31.07
C ASP A 238 -20.74 -11.29 31.32
N ASP A 239 -20.41 -11.52 32.60
CA ASP A 239 -19.50 -12.56 33.13
C ASP A 239 -19.93 -14.02 32.80
N TYR A 240 -20.87 -14.19 31.87
CA TYR A 240 -21.30 -15.47 31.34
C TYR A 240 -20.40 -15.87 30.17
N ALA A 241 -19.27 -16.49 30.50
CA ALA A 241 -18.59 -17.37 29.56
C ALA A 241 -19.63 -18.36 29.00
N LEU A 242 -19.99 -18.20 27.72
CA LEU A 242 -20.84 -19.16 27.02
C LEU A 242 -20.16 -20.54 27.10
N PRO A 243 -20.79 -21.55 27.71
CA PRO A 243 -20.14 -22.82 27.97
C PRO A 243 -20.05 -23.63 26.69
N GLY A 244 -18.89 -23.59 26.04
CA GLY A 244 -18.44 -24.59 25.06
C GLY A 244 -19.10 -24.54 23.68
N GLU A 245 -18.26 -24.30 22.67
CA GLU A 245 -18.46 -24.63 21.25
C GLU A 245 -19.62 -23.94 20.51
N GLU A 246 -19.31 -22.86 19.78
CA GLU A 246 -19.29 -22.80 18.30
C GLU A 246 -18.91 -21.36 17.90
N PHE A 247 -17.99 -21.22 16.94
CA PHE A 247 -17.48 -19.93 16.41
C PHE A 247 -18.63 -18.98 16.06
N ASP A 248 -18.67 -17.83 16.73
CA ASP A 248 -19.81 -16.90 16.71
C ASP A 248 -19.53 -15.75 15.73
N THR A 249 -20.57 -15.11 15.17
CA THR A 249 -20.45 -14.10 14.10
C THR A 249 -19.66 -12.84 14.53
N VAL A 250 -19.40 -12.68 15.83
CA VAL A 250 -18.51 -11.66 16.38
C VAL A 250 -17.03 -11.97 16.10
N ASP A 251 -16.65 -13.25 16.05
CA ASP A 251 -15.31 -13.64 15.56
C ASP A 251 -15.17 -13.26 14.09
N LEU A 252 -16.26 -13.21 13.31
CA LEU A 252 -16.23 -12.71 11.93
C LEU A 252 -15.97 -11.19 11.83
N VAL A 253 -16.31 -10.42 12.86
CA VAL A 253 -15.96 -9.00 12.96
C VAL A 253 -14.45 -8.88 13.23
N PHE A 254 -13.96 -9.58 14.25
CA PHE A 254 -12.57 -9.49 14.70
C PHE A 254 -11.58 -10.19 13.74
N ASP A 255 -11.90 -11.37 13.21
CA ASP A 255 -11.11 -12.10 12.20
C ASP A 255 -11.04 -11.32 10.87
N TYR A 256 -12.09 -10.59 10.51
CA TYR A 256 -12.07 -9.72 9.32
C TYR A 256 -11.18 -8.50 9.54
N TYR A 257 -11.12 -8.01 10.77
CA TYR A 257 -10.35 -6.83 11.15
C TYR A 257 -8.91 -7.10 11.55
N GLU A 258 -8.55 -8.35 11.86
CA GLU A 258 -7.20 -8.71 12.24
C GLU A 258 -6.26 -8.34 11.09
N PRO A 259 -5.40 -7.30 11.27
CA PRO A 259 -4.49 -6.89 10.22
C PRO A 259 -3.60 -8.09 9.92
N PRO A 260 -3.37 -8.42 8.64
CA PRO A 260 -2.54 -9.57 8.32
C PRO A 260 -1.18 -9.43 9.00
N GLN A 261 -0.81 -10.46 9.76
CA GLN A 261 0.43 -10.56 10.52
C GLN A 261 1.31 -11.62 9.89
N ALA A 262 2.35 -11.19 9.17
CA ALA A 262 3.37 -12.10 8.69
C ALA A 262 4.25 -12.57 9.84
N ASP A 263 4.73 -13.81 9.75
CA ASP A 263 5.77 -14.33 10.62
C ASP A 263 7.15 -14.24 9.95
N ALA A 264 8.22 -14.57 10.68
CA ALA A 264 9.57 -14.55 10.10
C ALA A 264 9.81 -15.67 9.07
N ASP A 265 9.03 -16.76 9.08
CA ASP A 265 9.15 -17.87 8.13
C ASP A 265 8.68 -17.46 6.72
N ASP A 266 7.68 -16.57 6.64
CA ASP A 266 7.22 -15.95 5.40
C ASP A 266 8.36 -15.20 4.67
N PHE A 267 9.21 -14.49 5.43
CA PHE A 267 10.37 -13.79 4.89
C PHE A 267 11.53 -14.75 4.60
N ALA A 268 11.78 -15.72 5.49
CA ALA A 268 12.88 -16.67 5.35
C ALA A 268 12.78 -17.51 4.07
N THR A 269 11.56 -17.84 3.65
CA THR A 269 11.27 -18.55 2.40
C THR A 269 11.71 -17.77 1.15
N HIS A 270 11.85 -16.45 1.24
CA HIS A 270 12.12 -15.57 0.11
C HIS A 270 13.53 -14.96 0.11
N TYR A 271 14.12 -14.77 1.29
CA TYR A 271 15.40 -14.08 1.46
C TYR A 271 16.55 -14.97 1.97
N GLU A 272 16.33 -16.29 2.11
CA GLU A 272 17.34 -17.25 2.58
C GLU A 272 18.00 -16.84 3.91
N LEU A 273 17.19 -16.43 4.88
CA LEU A 273 17.66 -15.91 6.16
C LEU A 273 18.46 -16.96 6.95
N THR A 274 19.55 -16.52 7.57
CA THR A 274 20.24 -17.32 8.59
C THR A 274 19.37 -17.44 9.86
N THR A 275 19.64 -18.44 10.71
CA THR A 275 18.92 -18.60 11.99
C THR A 275 18.99 -17.36 12.86
N GLU A 276 20.11 -16.64 12.85
CA GLU A 276 20.27 -15.39 13.62
C GLU A 276 19.39 -14.26 13.04
N GLN A 277 19.37 -14.10 11.72
CA GLN A 277 18.52 -13.11 11.05
C GLN A 277 17.03 -13.42 11.25
N HIS A 278 16.66 -14.70 11.21
CA HIS A 278 15.29 -15.15 11.49
C HIS A 278 14.85 -14.76 12.91
N ASN A 279 15.65 -15.08 13.93
CA ASN A 279 15.34 -14.73 15.32
C ASN A 279 15.24 -13.20 15.52
N GLN A 280 16.13 -12.43 14.88
CA GLN A 280 16.08 -10.97 14.95
C GLN A 280 14.83 -10.41 14.27
N LEU A 281 14.40 -11.00 13.15
CA LEU A 281 13.19 -10.60 12.46
C LEU A 281 11.95 -10.91 13.30
N THR A 282 11.87 -12.11 13.88
CA THR A 282 10.80 -12.47 14.82
C THR A 282 10.69 -11.46 15.96
N ALA A 283 11.82 -11.07 16.56
CA ALA A 283 11.81 -10.09 17.64
C ALA A 283 11.30 -8.70 17.22
N ILE A 284 11.48 -8.31 15.95
CA ILE A 284 10.93 -7.04 15.42
C ILE A 284 9.43 -7.18 15.15
N LEU A 285 9.00 -8.28 14.50
CA LEU A 285 7.60 -8.53 14.16
C LEU A 285 6.72 -8.72 15.40
N ASP A 286 7.25 -9.34 16.46
CA ASP A 286 6.52 -9.55 17.72
C ASP A 286 6.53 -8.31 18.63
N ALA A 287 7.28 -7.26 18.29
CA ALA A 287 7.37 -6.06 19.12
C ALA A 287 6.07 -5.24 19.03
N GLU A 288 5.51 -4.86 20.18
CA GLU A 288 4.26 -4.08 20.19
C GLU A 288 4.44 -2.67 19.61
N THR A 289 5.61 -2.06 19.84
CA THR A 289 5.95 -0.70 19.38
C THR A 289 7.44 -0.64 19.02
N PRO A 290 7.85 -1.18 17.87
CA PRO A 290 9.24 -1.07 17.42
C PRO A 290 9.58 0.39 17.08
N ASP A 291 10.73 0.87 17.55
CA ASP A 291 11.18 2.25 17.32
C ASP A 291 11.40 2.58 15.83
N ASP A 292 11.96 1.63 15.07
CA ASP A 292 12.25 1.76 13.63
C ASP A 292 12.16 0.38 12.94
N PRO A 293 10.93 -0.11 12.68
CA PRO A 293 10.73 -1.44 12.11
C PRO A 293 11.25 -1.54 10.68
N PHE A 294 11.12 -0.49 9.87
CA PHE A 294 11.52 -0.51 8.46
C PHE A 294 13.03 -0.68 8.30
N THR A 295 13.84 0.14 8.97
CA THR A 295 15.29 0.00 8.89
C THR A 295 15.75 -1.33 9.47
N GLY A 296 15.14 -1.77 10.57
CA GLY A 296 15.43 -3.07 11.18
C GLY A 296 15.22 -4.24 10.20
N ILE A 297 14.05 -4.29 9.55
CA ILE A 297 13.71 -5.33 8.58
C ILE A 297 14.63 -5.26 7.36
N VAL A 298 14.77 -4.09 6.73
CA VAL A 298 15.59 -3.90 5.52
C VAL A 298 17.04 -4.34 5.76
N ARG A 299 17.63 -4.00 6.92
CA ARG A 299 18.98 -4.45 7.31
C ARG A 299 19.08 -5.95 7.44
N ILE A 300 18.11 -6.59 8.09
CA ILE A 300 18.09 -8.05 8.28
C ILE A 300 18.01 -8.75 6.92
N LEU A 301 17.21 -8.21 5.99
CA LEU A 301 17.08 -8.74 4.63
C LEU A 301 18.27 -8.41 3.71
N GLY A 302 19.23 -7.61 4.17
CA GLY A 302 20.39 -7.17 3.38
C GLY A 302 20.02 -6.20 2.25
N LEU A 303 18.93 -5.44 2.43
CA LEU A 303 18.44 -4.43 1.50
C LEU A 303 18.98 -3.03 1.88
N PRO A 304 18.90 -2.03 0.97
CA PRO A 304 19.41 -0.67 1.22
C PRO A 304 18.57 0.10 2.24
N ASP A 305 19.19 0.53 3.34
CA ASP A 305 18.57 1.33 4.42
C ASP A 305 17.91 2.62 3.90
N GLU A 306 18.44 3.20 2.82
CA GLU A 306 17.95 4.46 2.27
C GLU A 306 16.48 4.38 1.84
N ALA A 307 16.00 3.18 1.49
CA ALA A 307 14.60 2.99 1.16
C ALA A 307 13.68 2.98 2.38
N ALA A 308 14.18 2.47 3.52
CA ALA A 308 13.47 2.61 4.80
C ALA A 308 13.41 4.08 5.22
N GLU A 309 14.51 4.83 5.07
CA GLU A 309 14.53 6.27 5.37
C GLU A 309 13.54 7.07 4.49
N VAL A 310 13.42 6.71 3.21
CA VAL A 310 12.43 7.32 2.30
C VAL A 310 11.01 6.94 2.68
N ALA A 311 10.74 5.67 3.02
CA ALA A 311 9.43 5.23 3.49
C ALA A 311 9.03 5.87 4.83
N GLU A 312 10.00 6.05 5.74
CA GLU A 312 9.83 6.81 6.98
C GLU A 312 9.76 8.33 6.75
N GLY A 313 10.01 8.84 5.55
CA GLY A 313 10.01 10.28 5.25
C GLY A 313 11.15 11.05 5.93
N TRP A 314 12.20 10.37 6.39
CA TRP A 314 13.41 11.00 6.93
C TRP A 314 14.35 11.49 5.82
N ARG A 315 14.22 10.89 4.63
CA ARG A 315 14.95 11.27 3.42
C ARG A 315 13.98 11.55 2.30
N ASP A 316 14.22 12.63 1.56
CA ASP A 316 13.45 12.89 0.36
C ASP A 316 13.85 11.90 -0.77
N PRO A 317 12.90 11.37 -1.56
CA PRO A 317 13.21 10.42 -2.64
C PRO A 317 14.25 10.89 -3.66
N HIS A 318 14.34 12.20 -3.89
CA HIS A 318 15.27 12.80 -4.85
C HIS A 318 16.73 12.79 -4.35
N ASP A 319 16.94 12.63 -3.04
CA ASP A 319 18.26 12.52 -2.42
C ASP A 319 18.81 11.07 -2.43
N LEU A 320 18.05 10.12 -2.97
CA LEU A 320 18.55 8.77 -3.18
C LEU A 320 19.74 8.78 -4.17
N PRO A 321 20.78 7.96 -3.93
CA PRO A 321 21.93 7.93 -4.83
C PRO A 321 21.55 7.52 -6.25
N ALA A 322 21.89 8.36 -7.24
CA ALA A 322 21.50 8.16 -8.64
C ALA A 322 19.97 8.07 -8.87
N ALA A 323 19.19 8.80 -8.05
CA ALA A 323 17.75 8.95 -8.28
C ALA A 323 17.47 9.67 -9.60
N GLU A 324 16.59 9.08 -10.41
CA GLU A 324 16.07 9.68 -11.63
C GLU A 324 14.54 9.76 -11.56
N LEU A 325 13.98 10.89 -11.99
CA LEU A 325 12.54 11.11 -12.05
C LEU A 325 11.97 10.59 -13.37
N PHE A 326 11.12 9.56 -13.29
CA PHE A 326 10.40 9.02 -14.43
C PHE A 326 8.94 9.46 -14.42
N HIS A 327 8.50 10.04 -15.53
CA HIS A 327 7.10 10.43 -15.71
C HIS A 327 6.32 9.31 -16.43
N PRO A 328 5.04 9.10 -16.08
CA PRO A 328 4.22 8.08 -16.71
C PRO A 328 4.06 8.37 -18.19
N LYS A 329 4.29 7.34 -19.01
CA LYS A 329 4.09 7.35 -20.47
C LYS A 329 3.17 6.21 -20.86
N ARG A 330 2.65 6.27 -22.10
CA ARG A 330 1.94 5.12 -22.68
C ARG A 330 2.87 3.90 -22.70
N LEU A 331 2.34 2.72 -22.37
CA LEU A 331 3.11 1.48 -22.21
C LEU A 331 4.09 1.21 -23.36
N GLY A 332 3.68 1.40 -24.61
CA GLY A 332 4.57 1.20 -25.76
C GLY A 332 5.76 2.17 -25.83
N ALA A 333 5.57 3.42 -25.40
CA ALA A 333 6.66 4.39 -25.31
C ALA A 333 7.56 4.12 -24.11
N ALA A 334 6.99 3.69 -22.98
CA ALA A 334 7.74 3.28 -21.79
C ALA A 334 8.59 2.03 -22.05
N LEU A 335 8.05 1.02 -22.75
CA LEU A 335 8.78 -0.17 -23.18
C LEU A 335 9.94 0.21 -24.11
N TRP A 336 9.69 1.12 -25.05
CA TRP A 336 10.74 1.60 -25.95
C TRP A 336 11.84 2.37 -25.20
N ASP A 337 11.46 3.23 -24.26
CA ASP A 337 12.41 3.95 -23.44
C ASP A 337 13.23 2.98 -22.58
N SER A 338 12.60 2.00 -21.93
CA SER A 338 13.28 0.94 -21.17
C SER A 338 14.30 0.17 -22.03
N LEU A 339 13.93 -0.22 -23.25
CA LEU A 339 14.83 -0.91 -24.18
C LEU A 339 15.98 -0.03 -24.68
N THR A 340 15.85 1.28 -24.63
CA THR A 340 16.87 2.22 -25.11
C THR A 340 17.66 2.91 -24.00
N THR A 341 17.25 2.73 -22.75
CA THR A 341 18.02 3.11 -21.56
C THR A 341 19.28 2.27 -21.48
N LEU A 342 20.42 2.92 -21.21
CA LEU A 342 21.69 2.23 -21.01
C LEU A 342 21.71 1.60 -19.61
N PRO A 343 21.84 0.26 -19.49
CA PRO A 343 21.93 -0.39 -18.19
C PRO A 343 23.14 0.12 -17.42
N THR A 344 22.99 0.32 -16.12
CA THR A 344 24.08 0.73 -15.21
C THR A 344 24.74 -0.47 -14.54
N GLU A 345 24.03 -1.59 -14.33
CA GLU A 345 24.62 -2.76 -13.67
C GLU A 345 25.71 -3.49 -14.50
N ASN A 346 26.47 -4.34 -13.81
CA ASN A 346 27.54 -5.16 -14.39
C ASN A 346 27.14 -6.64 -14.52
N THR A 347 25.88 -6.92 -14.82
CA THR A 347 25.39 -8.28 -15.10
C THR A 347 25.71 -8.69 -16.54
N VAL A 348 25.61 -9.99 -16.86
CA VAL A 348 25.80 -10.49 -18.24
C VAL A 348 24.77 -9.86 -19.18
N ASN A 349 23.50 -9.80 -18.75
CA ASN A 349 22.40 -9.23 -19.52
C ASN A 349 22.64 -7.74 -19.79
N ALA A 350 22.96 -6.95 -18.76
CA ALA A 350 23.29 -5.54 -18.92
C ALA A 350 24.49 -5.30 -19.85
N ARG A 351 25.52 -6.16 -19.81
CA ARG A 351 26.63 -6.09 -20.78
C ARG A 351 26.19 -6.36 -22.21
N MET A 352 25.31 -7.35 -22.42
CA MET A 352 24.76 -7.65 -23.75
C MET A 352 23.85 -6.52 -24.25
N HIS A 353 22.99 -5.98 -23.38
CA HIS A 353 22.10 -4.87 -23.71
C HIS A 353 22.88 -3.58 -23.98
N ARG A 354 23.86 -3.23 -23.14
CA ARG A 354 24.79 -2.12 -23.41
C ARG A 354 25.56 -2.32 -24.71
N ALA A 355 25.98 -3.55 -25.01
CA ALA A 355 26.63 -3.88 -26.28
C ALA A 355 25.68 -3.72 -27.49
N TRP A 356 24.41 -4.11 -27.35
CA TRP A 356 23.37 -3.90 -28.36
C TRP A 356 23.15 -2.40 -28.62
N ILE A 357 23.12 -1.55 -27.58
CA ILE A 357 22.97 -0.10 -27.73
C ILE A 357 24.24 0.55 -28.32
N THR A 358 25.42 0.22 -27.80
CA THR A 358 26.66 0.98 -28.06
C THR A 358 27.51 0.45 -29.22
N ARG A 359 27.31 -0.79 -29.68
CA ARG A 359 28.13 -1.40 -30.74
C ARG A 359 27.29 -1.73 -31.99
N PRO A 360 27.37 -0.91 -33.04
CA PRO A 360 26.64 -1.13 -34.30
C PRO A 360 26.82 -2.55 -34.87
N PRO A 361 28.03 -3.16 -34.91
CA PRO A 361 28.19 -4.50 -35.49
C PRO A 361 27.49 -5.60 -34.70
N MET A 362 27.45 -5.51 -33.36
CA MET A 362 26.76 -6.50 -32.53
C MET A 362 25.25 -6.33 -32.56
N PHE A 363 24.77 -5.09 -32.59
CA PHE A 363 23.37 -4.77 -32.87
C PHE A 363 22.89 -5.45 -34.16
N PHE A 364 23.64 -5.29 -35.26
CA PHE A 364 23.30 -5.96 -36.51
C PHE A 364 23.35 -7.48 -36.38
N ALA A 365 24.40 -8.06 -35.77
CA ALA A 365 24.51 -9.51 -35.63
C ALA A 365 23.36 -10.12 -34.81
N LEU A 366 22.99 -9.49 -33.68
CA LEU A 366 21.89 -9.93 -32.82
C LEU A 366 20.53 -9.77 -33.50
N ASN A 367 20.24 -8.61 -34.10
CA ASN A 367 18.98 -8.41 -34.83
C ASN A 367 18.88 -9.37 -36.02
N THR A 368 20.00 -9.69 -36.70
CA THR A 368 19.98 -10.68 -37.80
C THR A 368 19.67 -12.08 -37.29
N LEU A 369 20.24 -12.46 -36.13
CA LEU A 369 19.97 -13.74 -35.48
C LEU A 369 18.51 -13.83 -34.99
N GLU A 370 18.02 -12.79 -34.33
CA GLU A 370 16.63 -12.69 -33.86
C GLU A 370 15.65 -12.77 -35.03
N THR A 371 15.90 -12.00 -36.09
CA THR A 371 15.11 -12.04 -37.34
C THR A 371 15.10 -13.44 -37.95
N ALA A 372 16.24 -14.14 -37.95
CA ALA A 372 16.32 -15.52 -38.44
C ALA A 372 15.51 -16.49 -37.58
N LEU A 373 15.54 -16.36 -36.24
CA LEU A 373 14.76 -17.18 -35.32
C LEU A 373 13.25 -16.93 -35.46
N ILE A 374 12.83 -15.66 -35.54
CA ILE A 374 11.44 -15.29 -35.81
C ILE A 374 11.03 -15.82 -37.19
N GLY A 375 11.89 -15.74 -38.20
CA GLY A 375 11.67 -16.32 -39.53
C GLY A 375 11.45 -17.83 -39.49
N ILE A 376 12.28 -18.57 -38.76
CA ILE A 376 12.13 -20.02 -38.55
C ILE A 376 10.81 -20.34 -37.84
N TRP A 377 10.47 -19.61 -36.78
CA TRP A 377 9.21 -19.78 -36.06
C TRP A 377 8.00 -19.49 -36.96
N THR A 378 8.04 -18.38 -37.69
CA THR A 378 6.99 -17.95 -38.62
C THR A 378 6.78 -18.98 -39.73
N ALA A 379 7.85 -19.48 -40.35
CA ALA A 379 7.80 -20.53 -41.35
C ALA A 379 7.21 -21.84 -40.77
N ARG A 380 7.52 -22.16 -39.52
CA ARG A 380 6.95 -23.32 -38.83
C ARG A 380 5.45 -23.16 -38.55
N GLN A 381 4.98 -21.96 -38.20
CA GLN A 381 3.55 -21.69 -38.00
C GLN A 381 2.77 -21.62 -39.32
N ALA A 382 3.37 -21.08 -40.37
CA ALA A 382 2.80 -21.10 -41.72
C ALA A 382 2.57 -22.53 -42.22
N ARG A 383 3.55 -23.43 -42.00
CA ARG A 383 3.40 -24.87 -42.31
C ARG A 383 2.31 -25.58 -41.51
N ARG A 384 1.93 -25.04 -40.35
CA ARG A 384 0.83 -25.56 -39.50
C ARG A 384 -0.53 -24.90 -39.80
N GLY A 385 -0.59 -23.98 -40.77
CA GLY A 385 -1.84 -23.32 -41.18
C GLY A 385 -2.33 -22.23 -40.20
N HIS A 386 -1.50 -21.78 -39.26
CA HIS A 386 -1.90 -20.72 -38.30
C HIS A 386 -1.69 -19.32 -38.89
N THR A 387 -2.69 -18.80 -39.58
CA THR A 387 -2.64 -17.50 -40.30
C THR A 387 -2.34 -16.32 -39.37
N GLY A 388 -2.99 -16.24 -38.19
CA GLY A 388 -2.78 -15.15 -37.23
C GLY A 388 -1.36 -15.09 -36.64
N ARG A 389 -0.79 -16.25 -36.29
CA ARG A 389 0.60 -16.35 -35.80
C ARG A 389 1.61 -16.05 -36.89
N THR A 390 1.30 -16.40 -38.14
CA THR A 390 2.15 -16.10 -39.30
C THR A 390 2.21 -14.59 -39.56
N LEU A 391 1.06 -13.90 -39.48
CA LEU A 391 0.99 -12.43 -39.58
C LEU A 391 1.76 -11.73 -38.47
N LEU A 392 1.62 -12.20 -37.22
CA LEU A 392 2.37 -11.67 -36.08
C LEU A 392 3.89 -11.82 -36.28
N GLY A 393 4.33 -13.01 -36.72
CA GLY A 393 5.73 -13.27 -37.01
C GLY A 393 6.28 -12.41 -38.15
N ALA A 394 5.50 -12.21 -39.22
CA ALA A 394 5.88 -11.31 -40.32
C ALA A 394 5.98 -9.84 -39.88
N ALA A 395 5.08 -9.38 -39.01
CA ALA A 395 5.14 -8.05 -38.44
C ALA A 395 6.40 -7.85 -37.58
N LEU A 396 6.75 -8.83 -36.74
CA LEU A 396 7.97 -8.79 -35.91
C LEU A 396 9.25 -8.75 -36.77
N ILE A 397 9.30 -9.50 -37.87
CA ILE A 397 10.41 -9.43 -38.84
C ILE A 397 10.50 -8.04 -39.46
N ALA A 398 9.38 -7.46 -39.87
CA ALA A 398 9.36 -6.14 -40.48
C ALA A 398 9.84 -5.04 -39.51
N VAL A 399 9.46 -5.13 -38.23
CA VAL A 399 9.92 -4.22 -37.17
C VAL A 399 11.44 -4.35 -36.97
N ASN A 400 11.96 -5.57 -36.88
CA ASN A 400 13.40 -5.81 -36.73
C ASN A 400 14.22 -5.25 -37.91
N ILE A 401 13.74 -5.45 -39.14
CA ILE A 401 14.38 -4.92 -40.36
C ILE A 401 14.29 -3.39 -40.38
N ALA A 402 13.14 -2.81 -40.03
CA ALA A 402 12.98 -1.36 -39.95
C ALA A 402 13.97 -0.77 -38.94
N ASP A 403 14.15 -1.41 -37.78
CA ASP A 403 15.10 -0.99 -36.76
C ASP A 403 16.57 -1.07 -37.23
N MET A 404 16.92 -2.07 -38.05
CA MET A 404 18.24 -2.15 -38.70
C MET A 404 18.48 -1.03 -39.73
N VAL A 405 17.43 -0.53 -40.37
CA VAL A 405 17.55 0.48 -41.45
C VAL A 405 17.41 1.91 -40.92
N THR A 406 16.89 2.10 -39.70
CA THR A 406 16.82 3.43 -39.06
C THR A 406 18.22 4.04 -38.88
N PRO A 407 18.49 5.24 -39.44
CA PRO A 407 19.83 5.81 -39.43
C PRO A 407 20.30 6.19 -38.02
N SER A 408 21.58 5.95 -37.72
CA SER A 408 22.25 6.25 -36.44
C SER A 408 22.06 7.69 -35.96
N SER A 409 21.94 8.63 -36.90
CA SER A 409 21.67 10.05 -36.62
C SER A 409 20.36 10.34 -35.88
N TRP A 410 19.41 9.42 -35.88
CA TRP A 410 18.18 9.52 -35.09
C TRP A 410 18.37 9.04 -33.65
N ARG A 411 19.31 8.12 -33.41
CA ARG A 411 19.71 7.64 -32.07
C ARG A 411 20.64 8.64 -31.38
N ASP A 412 21.58 9.24 -32.11
CA ASP A 412 22.55 10.22 -31.57
C ASP A 412 21.97 11.59 -31.20
N ARG A 413 20.83 12.00 -31.78
CA ARG A 413 20.23 13.32 -31.50
C ARG A 413 19.70 13.48 -30.08
N ARG A 414 19.37 12.39 -29.38
CA ARG A 414 18.87 12.45 -27.99
C ARG A 414 19.99 12.43 -26.95
N LEU A 415 21.13 11.80 -27.24
CA LEU A 415 22.31 11.84 -26.37
C LEU A 415 22.94 13.24 -26.30
N ARG A 416 22.70 14.10 -27.30
CA ARG A 416 23.14 15.51 -27.26
C ARG A 416 22.17 16.46 -26.54
N SER A 417 20.90 16.10 -26.40
CA SER A 417 19.93 16.97 -25.72
C SER A 417 20.00 16.89 -24.19
N THR A 418 20.63 15.86 -23.63
CA THR A 418 20.88 15.72 -22.17
C THR A 418 22.14 16.44 -21.68
N HIS A 419 23.00 16.94 -22.57
CA HIS A 419 24.21 17.69 -22.23
C HIS A 419 24.10 19.21 -22.47
N LEU A 420 22.89 19.73 -22.71
CA LEU A 420 22.67 21.16 -23.03
C LEU A 420 21.66 21.84 -22.09
N THR A 421 21.63 21.45 -20.82
CA THR A 421 21.04 22.25 -19.74
C THR A 421 22.08 22.48 -18.65
N ASP A 422 23.09 23.27 -19.00
CA ASP A 422 23.80 24.12 -18.05
C ASP A 422 23.69 25.54 -18.63
N PRO A 423 22.81 26.40 -18.11
CA PRO A 423 23.02 27.83 -18.19
C PRO A 423 23.79 28.29 -16.95
N GLN A 424 24.87 29.03 -17.23
CA GLN A 424 25.58 29.87 -16.27
C GLN A 424 24.67 30.82 -15.51
#